data_AF-A0A7Y3P5S9-F1
#
_entry.id   AF-A0A7Y3P5S9-F1
#
_cell.length_a   1.000
_cell.length_b   1.000
_cell.length_c   1.000
_cell.angle_alpha   90.00
_cell.angle_beta   90.00
_cell.angle_gamma   90.00
#
_symmetry.space_group_name_H-M   'P 1'
#
loop_
_entity.id
_entity.type
_entity.pdbx_description
1 polymer ?
#
loop_
_entity_poly.entity_id
_entity_poly.type
_entity_poly.pdbx_seq_one_letter_code
_entity_poly.pdbx_strand_id
1 'polypeptide(L)'
;MPTYRSFDLPRGREVPEVFEGRWLDGTPASIALSEPTLVVAVKTMCDGCRLFVESDLIEFSGLGIMIVSATEDSRGEWSSSRHPILVAPRVLEQLDIRWPPFYVLIDPTSRRVLTEGVVFAPEQVASEISSHLGT
;
A
#
# COMPACT_ATOMS: atom_id res chain seq x y z
N MET A 1 -3.89 -13.79 33.88
CA MET A 1 -3.64 -12.34 33.74
C MET A 1 -4.18 -11.91 32.39
N PRO A 2 -5.06 -10.89 32.29
CA PRO A 2 -5.51 -10.40 31.00
C PRO A 2 -4.39 -9.60 30.35
N THR A 3 -4.00 -10.01 29.14
CA THR A 3 -3.07 -9.27 28.28
C THR A 3 -3.83 -8.13 27.64
N TYR A 4 -3.56 -6.90 28.08
CA TYR A 4 -4.01 -5.70 27.36
C TYR A 4 -3.22 -5.61 26.05
N ARG A 5 -3.89 -5.84 24.91
CA ARG A 5 -3.35 -5.50 23.59
C ARG A 5 -3.88 -4.12 23.21
N SER A 6 -2.99 -3.16 23.00
CA SER A 6 -3.31 -1.79 22.57
C SER A 6 -3.71 -1.68 21.09
N PHE A 7 -3.67 -2.81 20.37
CA PHE A 7 -4.01 -2.90 18.97
C PHE A 7 -5.18 -3.86 18.85
N ASP A 8 -6.28 -3.36 18.29
CA ASP A 8 -7.36 -4.22 17.80
C ASP A 8 -6.74 -5.29 16.91
N LEU A 9 -7.16 -6.56 17.07
CA LEU A 9 -6.86 -7.59 16.08
C LEU A 9 -7.29 -7.05 14.71
N PRO A 10 -6.52 -7.30 13.63
CA PRO A 10 -6.92 -6.90 12.28
C PRO A 10 -8.35 -7.37 12.05
N ARG A 11 -9.28 -6.42 11.95
CA ARG A 11 -10.66 -6.77 11.60
C ARG A 11 -10.55 -7.29 10.18
N GLY A 12 -10.99 -8.53 9.93
CA GLY A 12 -11.03 -9.07 8.58
C GLY A 12 -11.94 -8.16 7.74
N ARG A 13 -11.33 -7.28 6.94
CA ARG A 13 -12.02 -6.39 6.02
C ARG A 13 -11.93 -7.00 4.63
N GLU A 14 -13.08 -7.20 4.01
CA GLU A 14 -13.12 -7.60 2.61
C GLU A 14 -12.55 -6.48 1.74
N VAL A 15 -11.71 -6.86 0.78
CA VAL A 15 -11.19 -5.94 -0.23
C VAL A 15 -11.94 -6.12 -1.55
N PRO A 16 -12.08 -5.06 -2.36
CA PRO A 16 -12.71 -5.18 -3.68
C PRO A 16 -11.92 -6.15 -4.59
N GLU A 17 -12.60 -6.75 -5.55
CA GLU A 17 -11.97 -7.62 -6.57
C GLU A 17 -11.09 -6.83 -7.53
N VAL A 18 -11.43 -5.56 -7.74
CA VAL A 18 -10.79 -4.68 -8.71
C VAL A 18 -10.55 -3.32 -8.08
N PHE A 19 -9.34 -2.80 -8.25
CA PHE A 19 -8.92 -1.46 -7.88
C PHE A 19 -8.90 -0.58 -9.14
N GLU A 20 -9.60 0.55 -9.09
CA GLU A 20 -9.71 1.48 -10.21
C GLU A 20 -9.02 2.80 -9.92
N GLY A 21 -8.41 3.39 -10.94
CA GLY A 21 -7.76 4.68 -10.84
C GLY A 21 -7.23 5.18 -12.17
N ARG A 22 -6.23 6.05 -12.10
CA ARG A 22 -5.47 6.53 -13.25
C ARG A 22 -3.98 6.52 -12.93
N TRP A 23 -3.15 6.15 -13.90
CA TRP A 23 -1.71 6.35 -13.79
C TRP A 23 -1.38 7.85 -13.84
N LEU A 24 -0.14 8.21 -13.46
CA LEU A 24 0.30 9.62 -13.45
C LEU A 24 0.25 10.29 -14.84
N ASP A 25 0.31 9.51 -15.92
CA ASP A 25 0.16 10.01 -17.30
C ASP A 25 -1.31 10.27 -17.71
N GLY A 26 -2.26 10.00 -16.81
CA GLY A 26 -3.70 10.16 -17.03
C GLY A 26 -4.39 8.90 -17.58
N THR A 27 -3.64 7.86 -17.94
CA THR A 27 -4.19 6.61 -18.48
C THR A 27 -5.07 5.90 -17.44
N PRO A 28 -6.32 5.53 -17.76
CA PRO A 28 -7.17 4.77 -16.86
C PRO A 28 -6.56 3.40 -16.51
N ALA A 29 -6.75 2.97 -15.27
CA ALA A 29 -6.23 1.71 -14.75
C ALA A 29 -7.32 0.92 -14.01
N SER A 30 -7.31 -0.39 -14.20
CA SER A 30 -8.17 -1.36 -13.53
C SER A 30 -7.30 -2.58 -13.18
N ILE A 31 -7.14 -2.83 -11.89
CA ILE A 31 -6.15 -3.78 -11.36
C ILE A 31 -6.88 -4.84 -10.54
N ALA A 32 -6.80 -6.09 -10.97
CA ALA A 32 -7.19 -7.25 -10.18
C ALA A 32 -5.93 -7.87 -9.56
N LEU A 33 -6.00 -8.22 -8.27
CA LEU A 33 -4.86 -8.78 -7.56
C LEU A 33 -4.81 -10.30 -7.76
N SER A 34 -3.69 -10.84 -8.24
CA SER A 34 -3.47 -12.28 -8.44
C SER A 34 -2.52 -12.91 -7.42
N GLU A 35 -1.76 -12.09 -6.70
CA GLU A 35 -0.78 -12.51 -5.69
C GLU A 35 -0.87 -11.59 -4.45
N PRO A 36 -0.33 -12.01 -3.28
CA PRO A 36 -0.27 -11.16 -2.11
C PRO A 36 0.32 -9.80 -2.47
N THR A 37 -0.43 -8.74 -2.21
CA THR A 37 -0.10 -7.41 -2.70
C THR A 37 0.06 -6.44 -1.55
N LEU A 38 1.20 -5.76 -1.50
CA LEU A 38 1.43 -4.63 -0.62
C LEU A 38 0.94 -3.35 -1.31
N VAL A 39 -0.15 -2.79 -0.78
CA VAL A 39 -0.66 -1.48 -1.17
C VAL A 39 -0.01 -0.42 -0.30
N VAL A 40 0.65 0.55 -0.92
CA VAL A 40 1.34 1.64 -0.22
C VAL A 40 0.69 2.96 -0.60
N ALA A 41 -0.04 3.56 0.34
CA ALA A 41 -0.61 4.88 0.20
C ALA A 41 0.46 5.95 0.46
N VAL A 42 0.66 6.83 -0.53
CA VAL A 42 1.62 7.94 -0.50
C VAL A 42 0.91 9.29 -0.65
N LYS A 43 1.60 10.36 -0.27
CA LYS A 43 1.19 11.75 -0.49
C LYS A 43 2.43 12.61 -0.76
N THR A 44 2.24 13.75 -1.41
CA THR A 44 3.32 14.73 -1.61
C THR A 44 3.79 15.33 -0.28
N MET A 45 5.00 15.90 -0.27
CA MET A 45 5.69 16.45 0.91
C MET A 45 5.78 15.45 2.06
N CYS A 46 6.21 14.23 1.74
CA CYS A 46 6.26 13.10 2.66
C CYS A 46 7.61 12.38 2.56
N ASP A 47 8.50 12.63 3.52
CA ASP A 47 9.85 12.06 3.52
C ASP A 47 9.83 10.53 3.58
N GLY A 48 8.93 9.94 4.37
CA GLY A 48 8.76 8.48 4.46
C GLY A 48 8.22 7.84 3.18
N CYS A 49 7.47 8.60 2.37
CA CYS A 49 6.96 8.13 1.08
C CYS A 49 8.10 8.02 0.05
N ARG A 50 9.06 8.94 0.10
CA ARG A 50 10.14 9.03 -0.89
C ARG A 50 10.97 7.74 -0.95
N LEU A 51 11.28 7.15 0.21
CA LEU A 51 12.02 5.89 0.26
C LEU A 51 11.27 4.74 -0.41
N PHE A 52 9.95 4.71 -0.32
CA PHE A 52 9.14 3.70 -1.00
C PHE A 52 9.05 3.92 -2.50
N VAL A 53 8.98 5.18 -2.93
CA VAL A 53 8.78 5.57 -4.32
C VAL A 53 10.08 5.50 -5.14
N GLU A 54 11.22 5.78 -4.52
CA GLU A 54 12.52 5.91 -5.20
C GLU A 54 13.47 4.69 -5.03
N SER A 55 13.13 3.71 -4.19
CA SER A 55 13.96 2.51 -3.96
C SER A 55 13.53 1.33 -4.82
N ASP A 56 14.37 0.29 -4.89
CA ASP A 56 14.09 -0.91 -5.67
C ASP A 56 13.18 -1.93 -4.95
N LEU A 57 12.86 -1.70 -3.67
CA LEU A 57 11.90 -2.50 -2.89
C LEU A 57 12.20 -4.02 -2.90
N ILE A 58 13.49 -4.39 -2.91
CA ILE A 58 13.94 -5.78 -3.02
C ILE A 58 13.49 -6.66 -1.84
N GLU A 59 13.23 -6.05 -0.68
CA GLU A 59 12.72 -6.71 0.52
C GLU A 59 11.32 -7.31 0.32
N PHE A 60 10.62 -6.87 -0.72
CA PHE A 60 9.27 -7.30 -1.08
C PHE A 60 9.24 -8.24 -2.29
N SER A 61 10.39 -8.84 -2.64
CA SER A 61 10.47 -9.82 -3.74
C SER A 61 9.47 -10.96 -3.50
N GLY A 62 8.58 -11.21 -4.47
CA GLY A 62 7.52 -12.21 -4.37
C GLY A 62 6.16 -11.66 -3.94
N LEU A 63 6.03 -10.34 -3.79
CA LEU A 63 4.76 -9.65 -3.61
C LEU A 63 4.44 -8.76 -4.81
N GLY A 64 3.15 -8.60 -5.08
CA GLY A 64 2.68 -7.47 -5.87
C GLY A 64 2.89 -6.17 -5.08
N ILE A 65 3.30 -5.09 -5.75
CA ILE A 65 3.40 -3.76 -5.12
C ILE A 65 2.49 -2.81 -5.87
N MET A 66 1.61 -2.13 -5.14
CA MET A 66 0.73 -1.11 -5.68
C MET A 66 0.89 0.19 -4.89
N ILE A 67 1.56 1.18 -5.49
CA ILE A 67 1.70 2.51 -4.89
C ILE A 67 0.49 3.37 -5.28
N VAL A 68 -0.21 3.92 -4.29
CA VAL A 68 -1.47 4.65 -4.48
C VAL A 68 -1.35 6.06 -3.90
N SER A 69 -1.81 7.05 -4.65
CA SER A 69 -1.95 8.44 -4.21
C SER A 69 -3.40 8.90 -4.30
N ALA A 70 -3.81 9.75 -3.36
CA ALA A 70 -5.13 10.40 -3.41
C ALA A 70 -5.19 11.49 -4.49
N THR A 71 -4.04 12.10 -4.79
CA THR A 71 -3.92 13.28 -5.65
C THR A 71 -2.87 13.07 -6.73
N GLU A 72 -3.00 13.84 -7.81
CA GLU A 72 -1.99 13.92 -8.87
C GLU A 72 -0.68 14.55 -8.38
N ASP A 73 0.37 14.40 -9.19
CA ASP A 73 1.69 14.98 -8.95
C ASP A 73 1.75 16.47 -9.36
N SER A 74 1.00 17.31 -8.66
CA SER A 74 0.95 18.75 -8.96
C SER A 74 2.32 19.48 -8.87
N ARG A 75 3.35 18.84 -8.30
CA ARG A 75 4.67 19.44 -8.04
C ARG A 75 5.84 18.71 -8.70
N GLY A 76 5.60 17.62 -9.42
CA GLY A 76 6.66 16.82 -10.03
C GLY A 76 7.46 15.97 -9.03
N GLU A 77 6.96 15.76 -7.81
CA GLU A 77 7.63 14.99 -6.74
C GLU A 77 7.75 13.50 -7.09
N TRP A 78 6.91 12.98 -7.99
CA TRP A 78 6.90 11.60 -8.43
C TRP A 78 7.66 11.38 -9.74
N SER A 79 8.27 12.42 -10.30
CA SER A 79 9.06 12.32 -11.54
C SER A 79 10.27 11.37 -11.43
N SER A 80 10.81 11.19 -10.22
CA SER A 80 11.89 10.25 -9.89
C SER A 80 11.40 8.85 -9.50
N SER A 81 10.09 8.61 -9.52
CA SER A 81 9.52 7.34 -9.07
C SER A 81 10.05 6.17 -9.89
N ARG A 82 10.52 5.13 -9.19
CA ARG A 82 10.89 3.85 -9.80
C ARG A 82 9.70 2.94 -10.03
N HIS A 83 8.58 3.24 -9.37
CA HIS A 83 7.36 2.42 -9.40
C HIS A 83 6.20 3.20 -10.01
N PRO A 84 5.29 2.54 -10.76
CA PRO A 84 4.06 3.18 -11.19
C PRO A 84 3.22 3.66 -9.98
N ILE A 85 2.77 4.90 -10.01
CA ILE A 85 1.87 5.46 -8.99
C ILE A 85 0.47 5.54 -9.58
N LEU A 86 -0.47 4.90 -8.88
CA LEU A 86 -1.89 4.94 -9.18
C LEU A 86 -2.55 6.11 -8.42
N VAL A 87 -3.09 7.08 -9.14
CA VAL A 87 -3.96 8.11 -8.58
C VAL A 87 -5.37 7.54 -8.43
N ALA A 88 -5.73 7.15 -7.21
CA ALA A 88 -6.98 6.46 -6.92
C ALA A 88 -7.54 6.79 -5.52
N PRO A 89 -8.18 7.96 -5.34
CA PRO A 89 -8.78 8.34 -4.06
C PRO A 89 -9.82 7.31 -3.55
N ARG A 90 -10.58 6.70 -4.47
CA ARG A 90 -11.55 5.64 -4.12
C ARG A 90 -10.90 4.39 -3.54
N VAL A 91 -9.69 4.04 -3.97
CA VAL A 91 -8.95 2.89 -3.41
C VAL A 91 -8.60 3.16 -1.95
N LEU A 92 -8.17 4.38 -1.62
CA LEU A 92 -7.94 4.77 -0.23
C LEU A 92 -9.22 4.71 0.60
N GLU A 93 -10.35 5.16 0.06
CA GLU A 93 -11.66 5.07 0.73
C GLU A 93 -12.09 3.60 0.97
N GLN A 94 -11.94 2.74 -0.05
CA GLN A 94 -12.28 1.31 0.03
C GLN A 94 -11.42 0.57 1.06
N LEU A 95 -10.15 0.97 1.21
CA LEU A 95 -9.25 0.42 2.22
C LEU A 95 -9.34 1.17 3.56
N ASP A 96 -10.25 2.16 3.69
CA ASP A 96 -10.41 3.09 4.82
C ASP A 96 -9.05 3.65 5.31
N ILE A 97 -8.20 4.00 4.34
CA ILE A 97 -6.94 4.70 4.55
C ILE A 97 -7.22 6.19 4.57
N ARG A 98 -7.21 6.77 5.76
CA ARG A 98 -7.50 8.21 5.95
C ARG A 98 -6.27 9.10 5.83
N TRP A 99 -5.11 8.58 6.22
CA TRP A 99 -3.90 9.39 6.40
C TRP A 99 -2.66 8.68 5.86
N PRO A 100 -2.26 8.97 4.61
CA PRO A 100 -0.94 8.60 4.12
C PRO A 100 0.18 9.30 4.92
N PRO A 101 1.35 8.66 5.09
CA PRO A 101 1.75 7.39 4.47
C PRO A 101 1.27 6.16 5.26
N PHE A 102 0.71 5.17 4.56
CA PHE A 102 0.09 4.00 5.16
C PHE A 102 0.23 2.79 4.24
N TYR A 103 0.33 1.58 4.77
CA TYR A 103 0.40 0.36 3.99
C TYR A 103 -0.72 -0.61 4.37
N VAL A 104 -1.11 -1.45 3.42
CA VAL A 104 -2.06 -2.55 3.60
C VAL A 104 -1.51 -3.76 2.84
N LEU A 105 -1.31 -4.88 3.52
CA LEU A 105 -1.02 -6.16 2.88
C LEU A 105 -2.33 -6.91 2.63
N ILE A 106 -2.55 -7.31 1.38
CA ILE A 106 -3.77 -7.97 0.94
C ILE A 106 -3.48 -9.40 0.48
N ASP A 107 -4.25 -10.36 0.97
CA ASP A 107 -4.35 -11.70 0.36
C ASP A 107 -5.45 -11.68 -0.72
N PRO A 108 -5.11 -11.87 -2.01
CA PRO A 108 -6.10 -11.89 -3.08
C PRO A 108 -7.02 -13.11 -3.02
N THR A 109 -6.57 -14.23 -2.43
CA THR A 109 -7.33 -15.49 -2.41
C THR A 109 -8.51 -15.39 -1.46
N SER A 110 -8.25 -14.96 -0.22
CA SER A 110 -9.31 -14.72 0.75
C SER A 110 -9.97 -13.34 0.61
N ARG A 111 -9.41 -12.45 -0.23
CA ARG A 111 -9.80 -11.05 -0.38
C ARG A 111 -9.86 -10.31 0.95
N ARG A 112 -8.78 -10.44 1.73
CA ARG A 112 -8.69 -9.85 3.07
C ARG A 112 -7.41 -9.08 3.27
N VAL A 113 -7.53 -8.04 4.09
CA VAL A 113 -6.37 -7.41 4.72
C VAL A 113 -5.73 -8.38 5.72
N LEU A 114 -4.46 -8.69 5.51
CA LEU A 114 -3.65 -9.50 6.42
C LEU A 114 -3.06 -8.66 7.56
N THR A 115 -2.54 -7.49 7.22
CA THR A 115 -1.94 -6.52 8.16
C THR A 115 -1.88 -5.15 7.51
N GLU A 116 -1.76 -4.10 8.31
CA GLU A 116 -1.73 -2.71 7.89
C GLU A 116 -1.03 -1.85 8.93
N GLY A 117 -0.51 -0.70 8.51
CA GLY A 117 0.24 0.17 9.40
C GLY A 117 0.72 1.46 8.76
N VAL A 118 1.36 2.30 9.56
CA VAL A 118 1.99 3.53 9.07
C VAL A 118 3.30 3.16 8.39
N VAL A 119 3.62 3.87 7.31
CA VAL A 119 4.87 3.71 6.58
C VAL A 119 5.90 4.70 7.10
N PHE A 120 6.98 4.18 7.68
CA PHE A 120 8.15 4.96 8.07
C PHE A 120 9.34 4.69 7.15
N ALA A 121 9.57 3.43 6.80
CA ALA A 121 10.63 3.00 5.89
C ALA A 121 10.31 1.60 5.30
N PRO A 122 10.85 1.25 4.10
CA PRO A 122 10.70 -0.08 3.51
C PRO A 122 11.05 -1.23 4.45
N GLU A 123 12.17 -1.12 5.17
CA GLU A 123 12.68 -2.18 6.05
C GLU A 123 11.76 -2.41 7.26
N GLN A 124 11.13 -1.35 7.77
CA GLN A 124 10.14 -1.44 8.84
C GLN A 124 8.91 -2.22 8.37
N VAL A 125 8.36 -1.88 7.20
CA VAL A 125 7.20 -2.59 6.64
C VAL A 125 7.57 -4.05 6.35
N ALA A 126 8.74 -4.32 5.75
CA ALA A 126 9.21 -5.68 5.49
C ALA A 126 9.28 -6.52 6.77
N SER A 127 9.84 -5.95 7.85
CA SER A 127 9.90 -6.61 9.15
C SER A 127 8.50 -6.93 9.69
N GLU A 128 7.55 -6.00 9.59
CA GLU A 128 6.19 -6.16 10.11
C GLU A 128 5.37 -7.19 9.33
N ILE A 129 5.52 -7.23 8.01
CA ILE A 129 4.76 -8.17 7.17
C ILE A 129 5.37 -9.57 7.12
N SER A 130 6.65 -9.75 7.49
CA SER A 130 7.38 -11.02 7.38
C SER A 130 6.62 -12.23 7.95
N SER A 131 5.96 -12.05 9.11
CA SER A 131 5.18 -13.12 9.76
C SER A 131 3.94 -13.59 8.98
N HIS A 132 3.49 -12.81 7.99
CA HIS A 132 2.34 -13.12 7.15
C HIS A 132 2.71 -13.82 5.84
N LEU A 133 4.00 -13.82 5.47
CA LEU A 133 4.46 -14.32 4.17
C LEU A 133 4.88 -15.80 4.19
N GLY A 134 4.90 -16.44 5.37
CA GLY A 134 5.17 -17.86 5.49
C GLY A 134 6.54 -18.26 4.92
N THR A 135 7.62 -17.74 5.49
CA THR A 135 8.97 -18.33 5.32
C THR A 135 9.09 -19.67 6.03
#